data_AF-A0A8X6WF30-F1
#
_entry.id   AF-A0A8X6WF30-F1
#
_cell.length_a   1.000
_cell.length_b   1.000
_cell.length_c   1.000
_cell.angle_alpha   90.00
_cell.angle_beta   90.00
_cell.angle_gamma   90.00
#
_symmetry.space_group_name_H-M   'P 1'
#
loop_
_entity.id
_entity.type
_entity.pdbx_description
1 polymer ?
#
loop_
_entity_poly.entity_id
_entity_poly.type
_entity_poly.pdbx_seq_one_letter_code
_entity_poly.pdbx_strand_id
1 'polypeptide(L)'
;MARRNHLDDFTRGRKIGKLEDGCTVTSVDAEFGINKSVVSRALNALQTTGTAVRKIGGGHPRTTTAGDDRCNILQVKRGRQQSASAIAQQLYSNAATSVAVYCGQTPSKRAALNTASR
;
A
#
# COMPACT_ATOMS: atom_id res chain seq x y z
N MET A 1 -9.10 -25.10 11.38
CA MET A 1 -8.42 -24.27 10.37
C MET A 1 -8.74 -24.82 8.99
N ALA A 2 -9.41 -24.05 8.12
CA ALA A 2 -9.67 -24.49 6.75
C ALA A 2 -8.47 -24.15 5.86
N ARG A 3 -7.78 -25.16 5.32
CA ARG A 3 -6.80 -24.92 4.25
C ARG A 3 -7.56 -24.40 3.04
N ARG A 4 -7.22 -23.20 2.58
CA ARG A 4 -7.70 -22.68 1.30
C ARG A 4 -6.83 -23.30 0.22
N ASN A 5 -7.34 -24.35 -0.43
CA ASN A 5 -6.68 -24.93 -1.59
C ASN A 5 -6.65 -23.87 -2.71
N HIS A 6 -5.45 -23.55 -3.18
CA HIS A 6 -5.27 -22.59 -4.26
C HIS A 6 -5.56 -23.28 -5.59
N LEU A 7 -6.57 -22.79 -6.30
CA LEU A 7 -6.79 -23.17 -7.68
C LEU A 7 -5.63 -22.63 -8.52
N ASP A 8 -5.00 -23.51 -9.30
CA ASP A 8 -3.92 -23.17 -10.20
C ASP A 8 -4.37 -22.11 -11.21
N ASP A 9 -3.42 -21.29 -11.66
CA ASP A 9 -3.73 -20.15 -12.52
C ASP A 9 -4.23 -20.57 -13.91
N PHE A 10 -3.85 -21.77 -14.37
CA PHE A 10 -4.34 -22.31 -15.64
C PHE A 10 -5.84 -22.64 -15.57
N THR A 11 -6.25 -23.40 -14.56
CA THR A 11 -7.67 -23.74 -14.33
C THR A 11 -8.49 -22.48 -14.02
N ARG A 12 -7.89 -21.50 -13.32
CA ARG A 12 -8.52 -20.19 -13.10
C ARG A 12 -8.79 -19.47 -14.42
N GLY A 13 -7.80 -19.36 -15.31
CA GLY A 13 -7.95 -18.68 -16.60
C GLY A 13 -8.96 -19.37 -17.51
N ARG A 14 -8.88 -20.69 -17.64
CA ARG A 14 -9.78 -21.47 -18.52
C ARG A 14 -11.24 -21.35 -18.09
N LYS A 15 -11.47 -21.39 -16.77
CA LYS A 15 -12.79 -21.19 -16.19
C LYS A 15 -13.33 -19.78 -16.44
N ILE A 16 -12.47 -18.76 -16.37
CA ILE A 16 -12.86 -17.38 -16.65
C ILE A 16 -13.31 -17.26 -18.11
N GLY A 17 -12.53 -17.79 -19.06
CA GLY A 17 -12.91 -17.76 -20.49
C GLY A 17 -14.29 -18.38 -20.74
N LYS A 18 -14.59 -19.53 -20.11
CA LYS A 18 -15.94 -20.15 -20.21
C LYS A 18 -17.05 -19.28 -19.65
N LEU A 19 -16.79 -18.56 -18.55
CA LEU A 19 -17.76 -17.63 -17.97
C LEU A 19 -17.95 -16.39 -18.84
N GLU A 20 -16.90 -15.94 -19.53
CA GLU A 20 -16.95 -14.86 -20.53
C GLU A 20 -17.72 -15.28 -21.79
N ASP A 21 -17.61 -16.55 -22.20
CA ASP A 21 -18.38 -17.16 -23.29
C ASP A 21 -19.87 -17.37 -22.95
N GLY A 22 -20.31 -16.97 -21.74
CA GLY A 22 -21.71 -17.06 -21.31
C GLY A 22 -22.13 -18.43 -20.76
N CYS A 23 -21.18 -19.32 -20.45
CA CYS A 23 -21.50 -20.61 -19.84
C CYS A 23 -22.06 -20.44 -18.41
N THR A 24 -23.01 -21.30 -18.04
CA THR A 24 -23.60 -21.27 -16.70
C THR A 24 -22.65 -21.81 -15.64
N VAL A 25 -22.85 -21.38 -14.38
CA VAL A 25 -22.07 -21.84 -13.22
C VAL A 25 -22.06 -23.37 -13.09
N THR A 26 -23.18 -24.03 -13.40
CA THR A 26 -23.32 -25.49 -13.34
C THR A 26 -22.61 -26.19 -14.49
N SER A 27 -22.58 -25.62 -15.68
CA SER A 27 -21.79 -26.20 -16.78
C SER A 27 -20.29 -26.16 -16.45
N VAL A 28 -19.85 -25.05 -15.86
CA VAL A 28 -18.46 -24.82 -15.49
C VAL A 28 -18.04 -25.64 -14.26
N ASP A 29 -18.94 -25.90 -13.31
CA ASP A 29 -18.61 -26.79 -12.19
C ASP A 29 -18.37 -28.23 -12.64
N ALA A 30 -19.19 -28.72 -13.57
CA ALA A 30 -19.17 -30.09 -14.04
C ALA A 30 -17.96 -30.36 -14.94
N GLU A 31 -17.61 -29.40 -15.81
CA GLU A 31 -16.46 -29.51 -16.70
C GLU A 31 -15.13 -29.55 -15.93
N PHE A 32 -15.01 -28.80 -14.83
CA PHE A 32 -13.75 -28.65 -14.10
C PHE A 32 -13.69 -29.37 -12.76
N GLY A 33 -14.80 -29.96 -12.29
CA GLY A 33 -14.88 -30.58 -10.96
C GLY A 33 -14.66 -29.58 -9.81
N ILE A 34 -14.96 -28.30 -10.03
CA ILE A 34 -14.73 -27.23 -9.07
C ILE A 34 -16.01 -26.95 -8.30
N ASN A 35 -15.90 -26.71 -6.98
CA ASN A 35 -17.06 -26.34 -6.18
C ASN A 35 -17.77 -25.08 -6.73
N LYS A 36 -19.10 -25.15 -6.86
CA LYS A 36 -19.99 -24.06 -7.28
C LYS A 36 -19.65 -22.71 -6.66
N SER A 37 -19.33 -22.67 -5.37
CA SER A 37 -18.99 -21.42 -4.66
C SER A 37 -17.74 -20.73 -5.19
N VAL A 38 -16.77 -21.46 -5.73
CA VAL A 38 -15.57 -20.89 -6.36
C VAL A 38 -15.95 -20.32 -7.72
N VAL A 39 -16.88 -20.97 -8.44
CA VAL A 39 -17.41 -20.51 -9.74
C VAL A 39 -18.23 -19.24 -9.60
N SER A 40 -19.22 -19.21 -8.71
CA SER A 40 -20.00 -18.01 -8.42
C SER A 40 -19.14 -16.83 -7.97
N ARG A 41 -18.11 -17.07 -7.15
CA ARG A 41 -17.18 -16.01 -6.74
C ARG A 41 -16.38 -15.43 -7.90
N ALA A 42 -15.96 -16.25 -8.86
CA ALA A 42 -15.26 -15.77 -10.05
C ALA A 42 -16.20 -14.96 -10.95
N LEU A 43 -17.43 -15.45 -11.18
CA LEU A 43 -18.44 -14.74 -11.97
C LEU A 43 -18.77 -13.37 -11.36
N ASN A 44 -19.00 -13.31 -10.04
CA ASN A 44 -19.26 -12.05 -9.35
C ASN A 44 -18.07 -11.09 -9.47
N ALA A 45 -16.83 -11.58 -9.40
CA ALA A 45 -15.64 -10.75 -9.56
C ALA A 45 -15.51 -10.17 -10.97
N LEU A 46 -15.83 -10.96 -12.01
CA LEU A 46 -15.90 -10.50 -13.41
C LEU A 46 -16.97 -9.41 -13.57
N GLN A 47 -18.15 -9.60 -13.01
CA GLN A 47 -19.23 -8.60 -13.08
C GLN A 47 -18.90 -7.32 -12.30
N THR A 48 -18.24 -7.45 -11.14
CA THR A 48 -17.95 -6.30 -10.26
C THR A 48 -16.73 -5.51 -10.73
N THR A 49 -15.68 -6.20 -11.18
CA THR A 49 -14.35 -5.61 -11.41
C THR A 49 -13.90 -5.70 -12.86
N GLY A 50 -14.63 -6.42 -13.73
CA GLY A 50 -14.20 -6.76 -15.08
C GLY A 50 -13.08 -7.79 -15.13
N THR A 51 -12.64 -8.33 -13.98
CA THR A 51 -11.56 -9.31 -13.91
C THR A 51 -11.71 -10.20 -12.67
N ALA A 52 -11.51 -11.50 -12.87
CA ALA A 52 -11.39 -12.48 -11.79
C ALA A 52 -9.93 -12.86 -11.47
N VAL A 53 -8.97 -12.09 -11.99
CA VAL A 53 -7.56 -12.22 -11.63
C VAL A 53 -7.37 -11.72 -10.20
N ARG A 54 -6.55 -12.46 -9.43
CA ARG A 54 -6.20 -12.07 -8.08
C ARG A 54 -5.37 -10.79 -8.11
N LYS A 55 -5.89 -9.72 -7.50
CA LYS A 55 -5.08 -8.53 -7.21
C LYS A 55 -4.02 -8.87 -6.16
N ILE A 56 -2.78 -8.48 -6.41
CA ILE A 56 -1.76 -8.44 -5.36
C ILE A 56 -2.16 -7.27 -4.46
N GLY A 57 -2.61 -7.59 -3.24
CA GLY A 57 -2.96 -6.56 -2.27
C GLY A 57 -1.73 -5.73 -1.93
N GLY A 58 -1.93 -4.42 -1.76
CA GLY A 58 -0.96 -3.61 -1.04
C GLY A 58 -0.82 -4.09 0.41
N GLY A 59 0.31 -3.76 1.03
CA GLY A 59 0.48 -3.98 2.46
C GLY A 59 -0.48 -3.11 3.29
N HIS A 60 -0.49 -3.33 4.61
CA HIS A 60 -1.17 -2.43 5.52
C HIS A 60 -0.58 -1.01 5.42
N PRO A 61 -1.39 0.06 5.53
CA PRO A 61 -0.88 1.42 5.60
C PRO A 61 0.23 1.54 6.65
N ARG A 62 1.32 2.20 6.28
CA ARG A 62 2.44 2.41 7.21
C ARG A 62 2.03 3.39 8.30
N THR A 63 2.28 3.02 9.55
CA THR A 63 2.12 3.94 10.69
C THR A 63 3.17 5.04 10.69
N THR A 64 4.37 4.77 10.18
CA THR A 64 5.45 5.76 10.04
C THR A 64 5.48 6.34 8.63
N THR A 65 5.75 7.64 8.55
CA THR A 65 5.98 8.32 7.28
C THR A 65 7.44 8.17 6.84
N ALA A 66 7.71 8.41 5.56
CA ALA A 66 9.09 8.43 5.07
C ALA A 66 9.96 9.51 5.75
N GLY A 67 9.35 10.58 6.29
CA GLY A 67 10.04 11.59 7.08
C GLY A 67 10.46 11.07 8.46
N ASP A 68 9.55 10.38 9.15
CA ASP A 68 9.82 9.75 10.44
C ASP A 68 10.95 8.72 10.32
N ASP A 69 10.92 7.92 9.25
CA ASP A 69 11.96 6.92 8.97
C ASP A 69 13.34 7.57 8.77
N ARG A 70 13.42 8.73 8.10
CA ARG A 70 14.68 9.49 7.94
C ARG A 70 15.16 10.04 9.27
N CYS A 71 14.27 10.61 10.07
CA CYS A 71 14.62 11.11 11.41
C CYS A 71 15.11 9.98 12.32
N ASN A 72 14.47 8.82 12.29
CA ASN A 72 14.91 7.62 13.00
C ASN A 72 16.34 7.20 12.62
N ILE A 73 16.63 7.11 11.31
CA ILE A 73 17.98 6.75 10.84
C ILE A 73 19.03 7.77 11.33
N LEU A 74 18.70 9.06 11.31
CA LEU A 74 19.61 10.11 11.79
C LEU A 74 19.84 10.02 13.30
N GLN A 75 18.79 9.77 14.10
CA GLN A 75 18.92 9.63 15.55
C GLN A 75 19.73 8.39 15.94
N VAL A 76 19.48 7.25 15.29
CA VAL A 76 20.28 6.02 15.50
C VAL A 76 21.75 6.25 15.13
N LYS A 77 22.03 7.00 14.05
CA LYS A 77 23.41 7.34 13.67
C LYS A 77 24.10 8.26 14.67
N ARG A 78 23.39 9.21 15.26
CA ARG A 78 23.91 10.18 16.24
C ARG A 78 24.07 9.57 17.63
N GLY A 79 23.18 8.67 18.03
CA GLY A 79 23.14 8.07 19.36
C GLY A 79 22.97 6.56 19.28
N ARG A 80 24.06 5.83 19.01
CA ARG A 80 24.05 4.36 18.88
C ARG A 80 23.48 3.59 20.08
N GLN A 81 23.50 4.20 21.27
CA GLN A 81 23.02 3.60 22.53
C GLN A 81 21.61 4.09 22.94
N GLN A 82 20.94 4.91 22.11
CA GLN A 82 19.60 5.39 22.44
C GLN A 82 18.55 4.29 22.30
N SER A 83 17.59 4.29 23.24
CA SER A 83 16.46 3.34 23.19
C SER A 83 15.42 3.75 22.14
N ALA A 84 14.72 2.77 21.58
CA ALA A 84 13.66 3.02 20.61
C ALA A 84 12.53 3.90 21.18
N SER A 85 12.22 3.77 22.48
CA SER A 85 11.23 4.60 23.15
C SER A 85 11.66 6.06 23.26
N ALA A 86 12.93 6.33 23.55
CA ALA A 86 13.47 7.69 23.60
C ALA A 86 13.42 8.36 22.22
N ILE A 87 13.74 7.61 21.16
CA ILE A 87 13.66 8.10 19.77
C ILE A 87 12.20 8.40 19.40
N ALA A 88 11.27 7.50 19.73
CA ALA A 88 9.84 7.71 19.47
C ALA A 88 9.26 8.93 20.21
N GLN A 89 9.65 9.12 21.48
CA GLN A 89 9.26 10.30 22.27
C GLN A 89 9.78 11.60 21.63
N GLN A 90 11.04 11.62 21.18
CA GLN A 90 11.62 12.78 20.50
C GLN A 90 10.91 13.10 19.19
N LEU A 91 10.53 12.09 18.40
CA LEU A 91 9.73 12.30 17.19
C LEU A 91 8.38 12.92 17.51
N TYR A 92 7.70 12.42 18.54
CA TYR A 92 6.39 12.94 18.96
C TYR A 92 6.49 14.38 19.53
N SER A 93 7.52 14.66 20.33
CA SER A 93 7.79 16.00 20.86
C SER A 93 8.16 17.00 19.77
N ASN A 94 8.97 16.60 18.79
CA ASN A 94 9.36 17.46 17.67
C ASN A 94 8.19 17.74 16.71
N ALA A 95 7.25 16.79 16.57
CA ALA A 95 6.03 16.98 15.79
C ALA A 95 5.14 18.10 16.35
N ALA A 96 5.12 18.29 17.68
CA ALA A 96 4.39 19.38 18.33
C ALA A 96 5.03 20.77 18.10
N THR A 97 6.33 20.82 17.77
CA THR A 97 7.05 22.07 17.46
C THR A 97 7.13 22.34 15.96
N SER A 98 6.87 21.33 15.12
CA SER A 98 7.07 21.39 13.65
C SER A 98 5.85 21.85 12.85
N VAL A 99 4.87 22.54 13.45
CA VAL A 99 3.92 23.36 12.66
C VAL A 99 4.62 24.62 12.11
N ALA A 100 5.79 25.00 12.65
CA ALA A 100 6.55 26.16 12.18
C ALA A 100 7.56 25.87 11.05
N VAL A 101 7.95 24.62 10.79
CA VAL A 101 9.08 24.31 9.88
C VAL A 101 8.64 23.71 8.53
N TYR A 102 7.38 23.32 8.38
CA TYR A 102 6.84 22.86 7.09
C TYR A 102 6.26 23.97 6.21
N CYS A 103 6.40 25.25 6.59
CA CYS A 103 6.05 26.38 5.74
C CYS A 103 7.30 27.16 5.31
N GLY A 104 7.83 26.80 4.14
CA GLY A 104 8.53 27.73 3.26
C GLY A 104 10.00 28.04 3.55
N GLN A 105 10.91 27.14 3.16
CA GLN A 105 12.25 27.54 2.73
C GLN A 105 12.58 26.93 1.37
N THR A 106 12.09 27.59 0.33
CA THR A 106 12.78 27.64 -0.97
C THR A 106 13.70 28.86 -0.95
N PRO A 107 15.03 28.73 -1.10
CA PRO A 107 15.91 29.88 -1.17
C PRO A 107 15.87 30.43 -2.60
N SER A 108 14.91 31.30 -2.90
CA SER A 108 14.86 32.02 -4.17
C SER A 108 15.15 33.51 -3.96
N LYS A 109 16.43 33.86 -4.18
CA LYS A 109 16.95 35.16 -4.66
C LYS A 109 16.11 36.42 -4.35
N ARG A 110 16.33 37.05 -3.19
CA ARG A 110 16.14 38.52 -3.06
C ARG A 110 16.81 39.10 -1.82
N ALA A 111 18.12 39.32 -1.89
CA ALA A 111 18.81 40.26 -1.00
C ALA A 111 20.08 40.74 -1.69
N ALA A 112 19.90 41.62 -2.67
CA ALA A 112 20.99 42.46 -3.16
C ALA A 112 20.48 43.91 -3.11
N LEU A 113 21.29 44.73 -2.44
CA LEU A 113 21.32 46.20 -2.45
C LEU A 113 20.25 46.89 -1.58
N ASN A 114 20.62 47.15 -0.33
CA ASN A 114 20.45 48.49 0.25
C ASN A 114 21.36 48.66 1.47
N THR A 115 22.57 49.17 1.22
CA THR A 115 23.44 49.79 2.22
C THR A 115 24.37 50.75 1.50
N ALA A 116 23.89 51.97 1.22
CA ALA A 116 24.73 53.14 0.95
C ALA A 116 23.85 54.40 0.96
N SER A 117 23.74 55.06 2.11
CA SER A 117 23.61 56.52 2.21
C SER A 117 23.72 56.90 3.68
N ARG A 118 24.91 57.29 4.09
CA ARG A 118 25.15 58.28 5.14
C ARG A 118 25.92 59.41 4.47
#